data_AF-A0AAV7Z298-F1
#
_entry.id   AF-A0AAV7Z298-F1
#
_cell.length_a   1.000
_cell.length_b   1.000
_cell.length_c   1.000
_cell.angle_alpha   90.00
_cell.angle_beta   90.00
_cell.angle_gamma   90.00
#
_symmetry.space_group_name_H-M   'P 1'
#
loop_
_entity.id
_entity.type
_entity.pdbx_description
1 polymer ?
#
loop_
_entity_poly.entity_id
_entity_poly.type
_entity_poly.pdbx_seq_one_letter_code
_entity_poly.pdbx_strand_id
1 'polypeptide(L)'
;MKLFMIVHDNIVKKSMQYESQNWNKVWEPFLQSLKEICSDPRKELTLKAYQNLCHILFSECGCNLNRTNLKKCFDTILLSLVNVENIEKQQLIYLRLSSISLISKMLLLHLSKLIQLSDFTCLWLKTIQLFYILIGKNPNKLIESSQEIIKNMILVCSKEGIFQPPIQNQQEINLIIWNKTWPILDPFFPKFKRRIISN
;
A
#
# COMPACT_ATOMS: atom_id res chain seq x y z
N MET A 1 -0.67 29.07 4.68
CA MET A 1 -0.77 27.59 4.62
C MET A 1 -1.58 26.96 5.75
N LYS A 2 -1.38 27.27 7.03
CA LYS A 2 -2.16 26.68 8.15
C LYS A 2 -3.69 26.92 8.03
N LEU A 3 -4.10 28.11 7.57
CA LEU A 3 -5.51 28.43 7.30
C LEU A 3 -6.13 27.60 6.15
N PHE A 4 -5.34 27.22 5.13
CA PHE A 4 -5.84 26.40 4.03
C PHE A 4 -6.15 24.98 4.52
N MET A 5 -5.32 24.42 5.40
CA MET A 5 -5.51 23.05 5.93
C MET A 5 -6.65 22.94 6.97
N ILE A 6 -6.87 23.99 7.78
CA ILE A 6 -7.94 23.99 8.80
C ILE A 6 -9.32 24.18 8.16
N VAL A 7 -9.43 25.08 7.18
CA VAL A 7 -10.67 25.24 6.39
C VAL A 7 -10.95 23.95 5.61
N HIS A 8 -9.90 23.25 5.16
CA HIS A 8 -10.00 21.98 4.45
C HIS A 8 -10.44 20.80 5.31
N ASP A 9 -10.06 20.69 6.59
CA ASP A 9 -10.52 19.59 7.45
C ASP A 9 -12.06 19.64 7.68
N ASN A 10 -12.64 20.85 7.76
CA ASN A 10 -14.10 21.03 7.87
C ASN A 10 -14.83 20.83 6.54
N ILE A 11 -14.24 21.26 5.42
CA ILE A 11 -14.77 20.99 4.07
C ILE A 11 -14.68 19.50 3.75
N VAL A 12 -13.58 18.82 4.07
CA VAL A 12 -13.39 17.38 3.89
C VAL A 12 -14.40 16.59 4.71
N LYS A 13 -14.62 16.95 5.98
CA LYS A 13 -15.67 16.29 6.78
C LYS A 13 -17.07 16.46 6.20
N LYS A 14 -17.41 17.65 5.66
CA LYS A 14 -18.69 17.90 4.98
C LYS A 14 -18.75 17.31 3.56
N SER A 15 -17.62 17.19 2.86
CA SER A 15 -17.55 16.68 1.49
C SER A 15 -17.40 15.16 1.43
N MET A 16 -16.94 14.52 2.51
CA MET A 16 -16.95 13.06 2.68
C MET A 16 -18.37 12.48 2.75
N GLN A 17 -19.40 13.33 2.92
CA GLN A 17 -20.81 12.96 2.76
C GLN A 17 -21.26 12.89 1.29
N TYR A 18 -20.46 13.43 0.35
CA TYR A 18 -20.78 13.40 -1.09
C TYR A 18 -20.05 12.23 -1.77
N GLU A 19 -20.82 11.16 -1.93
CA GLU A 19 -20.72 10.01 -2.83
C GLU A 19 -19.37 9.71 -3.53
N SER A 20 -18.95 8.44 -3.45
CA SER A 20 -17.83 7.84 -4.19
C SER A 20 -17.83 8.10 -5.71
N GLN A 21 -18.95 8.58 -6.27
CA GLN A 21 -19.13 9.01 -7.66
C GLN A 21 -18.17 10.14 -8.08
N ASN A 22 -17.71 10.98 -7.13
CA ASN A 22 -16.81 12.10 -7.43
C ASN A 22 -15.31 11.79 -7.27
N TRP A 23 -14.93 10.51 -7.13
CA TRP A 23 -13.55 10.11 -6.91
C TRP A 23 -12.57 10.73 -7.93
N ASN A 24 -12.85 10.56 -9.23
CA ASN A 24 -11.93 11.02 -10.28
C ASN A 24 -11.83 12.55 -10.39
N LYS A 25 -12.87 13.28 -9.96
CA LYS A 25 -12.93 14.75 -10.09
C LYS A 25 -12.39 15.48 -8.87
N VAL A 26 -12.57 14.91 -7.69
CA VAL A 26 -12.30 15.58 -6.41
C VAL A 26 -11.22 14.85 -5.64
N TRP A 27 -11.46 13.58 -5.31
CA TRP A 27 -10.61 12.85 -4.36
C TRP A 27 -9.27 12.45 -4.96
N GLU A 28 -9.23 11.99 -6.20
CA GLU A 28 -7.98 11.60 -6.85
C GLU A 28 -7.03 12.80 -7.01
N PRO A 29 -7.42 13.94 -7.62
CA PRO A 29 -6.54 15.11 -7.72
C PRO A 29 -6.09 15.59 -6.34
N PHE A 30 -6.99 15.57 -5.35
CA PHE A 30 -6.66 15.98 -4.00
C PHE A 30 -5.62 15.07 -3.33
N LEU A 31 -5.78 13.74 -3.46
CA LEU A 31 -4.81 12.77 -2.95
C LEU A 31 -3.46 12.87 -3.69
N GLN A 32 -3.46 13.21 -4.98
CA GLN A 32 -2.23 13.50 -5.72
C GLN A 32 -1.52 14.74 -5.15
N SER A 33 -2.24 15.82 -4.85
CA SER A 33 -1.66 16.99 -4.19
C SER A 33 -1.13 16.66 -2.79
N LEU A 34 -1.84 15.85 -1.99
CA LEU A 34 -1.34 15.41 -0.69
C LEU A 34 -0.06 14.56 -0.83
N LYS A 35 0.00 13.67 -1.82
CA LYS A 35 1.20 12.88 -2.13
C LYS A 35 2.39 13.77 -2.48
N GLU A 36 2.20 14.83 -3.27
CA GLU A 36 3.27 15.78 -3.57
C GLU A 36 3.79 16.47 -2.30
N ILE A 37 2.88 16.88 -1.41
CA ILE A 37 3.23 17.47 -0.11
C ILE A 37 3.99 16.47 0.78
N CYS A 38 3.76 15.16 0.66
CA CYS A 38 4.53 14.16 1.41
C CYS A 38 6.03 14.15 1.05
N SER A 39 6.43 14.80 -0.05
CA SER A 39 7.84 14.96 -0.45
C SER A 39 8.48 16.25 0.09
N ASP A 40 7.73 17.07 0.84
CA ASP A 40 8.22 18.33 1.39
C ASP A 40 9.28 18.10 2.49
N PRO A 41 10.34 18.95 2.58
CA PRO A 41 11.37 18.83 3.61
C PRO A 41 10.85 19.06 5.04
N ARG A 42 9.70 19.72 5.23
CA ARG A 42 9.15 20.04 6.55
C ARG A 42 8.38 18.84 7.11
N LYS A 43 8.98 18.17 8.11
CA LYS A 43 8.42 16.98 8.76
C LYS A 43 6.95 17.13 9.19
N GLU A 44 6.58 18.25 9.81
CA GLU A 44 5.20 18.48 10.28
C GLU A 44 4.18 18.47 9.14
N LEU A 45 4.53 19.10 8.02
CA LEU A 45 3.67 19.20 6.86
C LEU A 45 3.51 17.82 6.20
N THR A 46 4.62 17.11 6.04
CA THR A 46 4.65 15.76 5.49
C THR A 46 3.85 14.77 6.33
N LEU A 47 3.98 14.82 7.66
CA LEU A 47 3.20 13.97 8.56
C LEU A 47 1.71 14.28 8.48
N LYS A 48 1.32 15.56 8.49
CA LYS A 48 -0.08 15.95 8.42
C LYS A 48 -0.71 15.60 7.07
N ALA A 49 0.02 15.79 5.97
CA ALA A 49 -0.43 15.38 4.63
C ALA A 49 -0.65 13.85 4.57
N TYR A 50 0.31 13.08 5.09
CA TYR A 50 0.21 11.63 5.16
C TYR A 50 -0.99 11.15 6.02
N GLN A 51 -1.21 11.77 7.17
CA GLN A 51 -2.36 11.46 8.03
C GLN A 51 -3.69 11.75 7.33
N ASN A 52 -3.80 12.90 6.66
CA ASN A 52 -5.01 13.25 5.92
C ASN A 52 -5.24 12.29 4.72
N LEU A 53 -4.17 11.88 4.04
CA LEU A 53 -4.22 10.86 2.98
C LEU A 53 -4.76 9.53 3.52
N CYS A 54 -4.20 9.04 4.63
CA CYS A 54 -4.70 7.82 5.30
C CYS A 54 -6.17 7.95 5.71
N HIS A 55 -6.56 9.08 6.30
CA HIS A 55 -7.95 9.31 6.73
C HIS A 55 -8.93 9.19 5.55
N ILE A 56 -8.58 9.71 4.38
CA ILE A 56 -9.44 9.65 3.19
C ILE A 56 -9.47 8.23 2.61
N LEU A 57 -8.33 7.55 2.56
CA LEU A 57 -8.28 6.17 2.04
C LEU A 57 -9.07 5.18 2.89
N PHE A 58 -9.11 5.38 4.21
CA PHE A 58 -9.88 4.56 5.14
C PHE A 58 -11.28 5.11 5.45
N SER A 59 -11.71 6.21 4.82
CA SER A 59 -13.09 6.69 4.94
C SER A 59 -14.03 5.89 4.04
N GLU A 60 -15.35 6.11 4.19
CA GLU A 60 -16.37 5.48 3.33
C GLU A 60 -16.10 5.71 1.83
N CYS A 61 -15.57 6.88 1.45
CA CYS A 61 -15.22 7.18 0.07
C CYS A 61 -14.12 6.26 -0.48
N GLY A 62 -13.07 6.03 0.31
CA GLY A 62 -11.96 5.14 -0.06
C GLY A 62 -12.34 3.66 0.01
N CYS A 63 -13.13 3.27 1.01
CA CYS A 63 -13.59 1.90 1.17
C CYS A 63 -14.52 1.43 0.02
N ASN A 64 -15.30 2.36 -0.53
CA ASN A 64 -16.29 2.09 -1.56
C ASN A 64 -15.79 2.29 -3.00
N LEU A 65 -14.47 2.33 -3.22
CA LEU A 65 -13.90 2.42 -4.56
C LEU A 65 -14.26 1.20 -5.42
N ASN A 66 -14.55 1.49 -6.69
CA ASN A 66 -14.64 0.47 -7.73
C ASN A 66 -13.24 -0.04 -8.11
N ARG A 67 -13.18 -1.17 -8.83
CA ARG A 67 -11.93 -1.84 -9.22
C ARG A 67 -10.97 -0.92 -9.98
N THR A 68 -11.48 -0.12 -10.92
CA THR A 68 -10.69 0.79 -11.76
C THR A 68 -10.06 1.92 -10.95
N ASN A 69 -10.85 2.59 -10.12
CA ASN A 69 -10.40 3.70 -9.29
C ASN A 69 -9.42 3.22 -8.22
N LEU A 70 -9.67 2.04 -7.66
CA LEU A 70 -8.79 1.41 -6.69
C LEU A 70 -7.43 1.09 -7.31
N LYS A 71 -7.41 0.44 -8.48
CA LYS A 71 -6.16 0.17 -9.21
C LYS A 71 -5.39 1.47 -9.46
N LYS A 72 -6.07 2.50 -9.96
CA LYS A 72 -5.47 3.82 -10.21
C LYS A 72 -4.89 4.41 -8.93
N CYS A 73 -5.61 4.33 -7.82
CA CYS A 73 -5.13 4.77 -6.50
C CYS A 73 -3.86 4.03 -6.07
N PHE A 74 -3.76 2.72 -6.34
CA PHE A 74 -2.54 1.97 -6.07
C PHE A 74 -1.36 2.49 -6.89
N ASP A 75 -1.53 2.59 -8.21
CA ASP A 75 -0.45 2.98 -9.12
C ASP A 75 -0.03 4.45 -8.95
N THR A 76 -0.98 5.39 -8.79
CA THR A 76 -0.70 6.84 -8.84
C THR A 76 -0.47 7.49 -7.48
N ILE A 77 -0.92 6.86 -6.40
CA ILE A 77 -0.83 7.38 -5.03
C ILE A 77 0.00 6.42 -4.19
N LEU A 78 -0.51 5.22 -3.88
CA LEU A 78 0.08 4.34 -2.87
C LEU A 78 1.51 3.89 -3.20
N LEU A 79 1.74 3.33 -4.39
CA LEU A 79 3.06 2.87 -4.80
C LEU A 79 4.05 4.03 -5.00
N SER A 80 3.53 5.20 -5.37
CA SER A 80 4.32 6.41 -5.60
C SER A 80 4.71 7.18 -4.33
N LEU A 81 4.03 6.93 -3.18
CA LEU A 81 4.39 7.53 -1.88
C LEU A 81 5.81 7.17 -1.43
N VAL A 82 6.41 6.18 -2.09
CA VAL A 82 7.71 5.63 -1.76
C VAL A 82 8.80 6.19 -2.68
N ASN A 83 8.50 7.19 -3.54
CA ASN A 83 9.39 7.56 -4.64
C ASN A 83 10.84 7.74 -4.18
N VAL A 84 11.67 6.89 -4.76
CA VAL A 84 12.80 6.22 -4.12
C VAL A 84 14.07 7.10 -4.09
N GLU A 85 14.01 8.24 -4.76
CA GLU A 85 15.15 9.11 -5.11
C GLU A 85 15.54 10.07 -3.97
N ASN A 86 14.59 10.54 -3.15
CA ASN A 86 14.88 11.49 -2.07
C ASN A 86 15.16 10.82 -0.70
N ILE A 87 15.40 9.51 -0.72
CA ILE A 87 15.37 8.64 0.46
C ILE A 87 16.63 8.74 1.34
N GLU A 88 17.54 9.68 1.12
CA GLU A 88 18.74 9.84 1.97
C GLU A 88 18.47 10.55 3.31
N LYS A 89 17.33 11.25 3.45
CA LYS A 89 17.03 11.98 4.68
C LYS A 89 16.49 11.05 5.77
N GLN A 90 17.17 11.04 6.92
CA GLN A 90 16.78 10.33 8.16
C GLN A 90 15.33 10.66 8.61
N GLN A 91 14.83 11.85 8.26
CA GLN A 91 13.44 12.28 8.51
C GLN A 91 12.37 11.45 7.75
N LEU A 92 12.72 10.80 6.64
CA LEU A 92 11.78 10.01 5.81
C LEU A 92 11.65 8.55 6.24
N ILE A 93 12.42 8.13 7.25
CA ILE A 93 12.43 6.75 7.74
C ILE A 93 11.05 6.33 8.29
N TYR A 94 10.38 7.21 9.03
CA TYR A 94 9.03 6.96 9.56
C TYR A 94 8.00 6.74 8.44
N LEU A 95 8.07 7.53 7.37
CA LEU A 95 7.15 7.42 6.25
C LEU A 95 7.31 6.09 5.53
N ARG A 96 8.51 5.52 5.44
CA ARG A 96 8.72 4.23 4.79
C ARG A 96 7.94 3.11 5.48
N LEU A 97 8.14 2.95 6.79
CA LEU A 97 7.43 1.92 7.55
C LEU A 97 5.91 2.16 7.53
N SER A 98 5.51 3.43 7.63
CA SER A 98 4.10 3.81 7.53
C SER A 98 3.52 3.48 6.15
N SER A 99 4.24 3.75 5.06
CA SER A 99 3.84 3.41 3.69
C SER A 99 3.72 1.89 3.49
N ILE A 100 4.65 1.08 4.02
CA ILE A 100 4.50 -0.39 4.00
C ILE A 100 3.20 -0.79 4.71
N SER A 101 2.96 -0.24 5.89
CA SER A 101 1.75 -0.51 6.67
C SER A 101 0.48 -0.11 5.92
N LEU A 102 0.46 1.07 5.31
CA LEU A 102 -0.66 1.60 4.55
C LEU A 102 -0.96 0.74 3.32
N ILE A 103 0.05 0.43 2.51
CA ILE A 103 -0.11 -0.39 1.30
C ILE A 103 -0.61 -1.79 1.66
N SER A 104 -0.02 -2.41 2.69
CA SER A 104 -0.45 -3.71 3.22
C SER A 104 -1.92 -3.68 3.65
N LYS A 105 -2.32 -2.71 4.47
CA LYS A 105 -3.71 -2.55 4.93
C LYS A 105 -4.68 -2.32 3.78
N MET A 106 -4.35 -1.45 2.84
CA MET A 106 -5.21 -1.17 1.68
C MET A 106 -5.35 -2.38 0.76
N LEU A 107 -4.28 -3.17 0.58
CA LEU A 107 -4.36 -4.37 -0.24
C LEU A 107 -5.27 -5.42 0.42
N LEU A 108 -5.09 -5.64 1.72
CA LEU A 108 -5.91 -6.58 2.48
C LEU A 108 -7.38 -6.13 2.54
N LEU A 109 -7.64 -4.84 2.77
CA LEU A 109 -8.99 -4.27 2.83
C LEU A 109 -9.77 -4.49 1.53
N HIS A 110 -9.09 -4.43 0.38
CA HIS A 110 -9.72 -4.52 -0.93
C HIS A 110 -9.37 -5.78 -1.72
N LEU A 111 -8.87 -6.80 -1.04
CA LEU A 111 -8.29 -7.99 -1.65
C LEU A 111 -9.28 -8.66 -2.62
N SER A 112 -10.53 -8.83 -2.18
CA SER A 112 -11.62 -9.40 -2.99
C SER A 112 -11.90 -8.65 -4.29
N LYS A 113 -11.76 -7.32 -4.30
CA LYS A 113 -11.92 -6.48 -5.49
C LYS A 113 -10.66 -6.51 -6.37
N LEU A 114 -9.47 -6.54 -5.76
CA LEU A 114 -8.18 -6.48 -6.46
C LEU A 114 -7.89 -7.76 -7.24
N ILE A 115 -8.21 -8.94 -6.70
CA ILE A 115 -7.97 -10.22 -7.38
C ILE A 115 -8.77 -10.35 -8.68
N GLN A 116 -9.92 -9.67 -8.75
CA GLN A 116 -10.76 -9.64 -9.94
C GLN A 116 -10.22 -8.71 -11.05
N LEU A 117 -9.07 -8.06 -10.85
CA LEU A 117 -8.38 -7.29 -11.89
C LEU A 117 -7.63 -8.23 -12.83
N SER A 118 -7.74 -8.00 -14.14
CA SER A 118 -7.00 -8.76 -15.14
C SER A 118 -5.47 -8.66 -14.99
N ASP A 119 -4.99 -7.59 -14.36
CA ASP A 119 -3.56 -7.34 -14.15
C ASP A 119 -3.16 -7.40 -12.66
N PHE A 120 -3.95 -8.07 -11.83
CA PHE A 120 -3.67 -8.23 -10.39
C PHE A 120 -2.25 -8.74 -10.13
N THR A 121 -1.77 -9.71 -10.91
CA THR A 121 -0.40 -10.24 -10.78
C THR A 121 0.66 -9.15 -10.98
N CYS A 122 0.45 -8.22 -11.91
CA CYS A 122 1.37 -7.10 -12.12
C CYS A 122 1.38 -6.16 -10.91
N LEU A 123 0.19 -5.80 -10.41
CA LEU A 123 0.03 -4.97 -9.22
C LEU A 123 0.70 -5.60 -7.99
N TRP A 124 0.43 -6.89 -7.75
CA TRP A 124 1.02 -7.65 -6.65
C TRP A 124 2.55 -7.63 -6.70
N LEU A 125 3.13 -7.94 -7.86
CA LEU A 125 4.59 -7.98 -7.99
C LEU A 125 5.23 -6.60 -7.82
N LYS A 126 4.60 -5.53 -8.33
CA LYS A 126 5.05 -4.16 -8.06
C LYS A 126 5.04 -3.86 -6.56
N THR A 127 3.99 -4.27 -5.84
CA THR A 127 3.92 -4.10 -4.38
C THR A 127 5.02 -4.86 -3.66
N ILE A 128 5.26 -6.13 -4.02
CA ILE A 128 6.33 -6.94 -3.41
C ILE A 128 7.73 -6.37 -3.73
N GLN A 129 7.98 -5.94 -4.95
CA GLN A 129 9.23 -5.27 -5.34
C GLN A 129 9.44 -3.97 -4.56
N LEU A 130 8.39 -3.19 -4.36
CA LEU A 130 8.45 -1.97 -3.57
C LEU A 130 8.85 -2.25 -2.11
N PHE A 131 8.27 -3.29 -1.52
CA PHE A 131 8.63 -3.73 -0.18
C PHE A 131 10.09 -4.21 -0.09
N TYR A 132 10.57 -4.93 -1.11
CA TYR A 132 11.97 -5.33 -1.20
C TYR A 132 12.90 -4.11 -1.14
N ILE A 133 12.63 -3.10 -1.97
CA ILE A 133 13.42 -1.86 -2.00
C ILE A 133 13.38 -1.14 -0.65
N LEU A 134 12.20 -1.07 -0.03
CA LEU A 134 12.03 -0.39 1.25
C LEU A 134 12.76 -1.08 2.40
N ILE A 135 12.75 -2.42 2.45
CA ILE A 135 13.53 -3.17 3.43
C ILE A 135 15.01 -2.87 3.25
N GLY A 136 15.52 -2.97 2.01
CA GLY A 136 16.94 -2.74 1.71
C GLY A 136 17.44 -1.33 2.05
N LYS A 137 16.55 -0.33 2.06
CA LYS A 137 16.90 1.06 2.43
C LYS A 137 16.74 1.37 3.91
N ASN A 138 16.07 0.53 4.69
CA ASN A 138 15.78 0.80 6.10
C ASN A 138 16.98 0.45 7.00
N PRO A 139 17.21 1.21 8.09
CA PRO A 139 18.19 0.81 9.11
C PRO A 139 17.73 -0.48 9.80
N ASN A 140 18.66 -1.27 10.33
CA ASN A 140 18.42 -2.58 10.95
C ASN A 140 17.19 -2.62 11.87
N LYS A 141 17.00 -1.60 12.72
CA LYS A 141 15.86 -1.51 13.65
C LYS A 141 14.48 -1.51 12.98
N LEU A 142 14.37 -1.09 11.72
CA LEU A 142 13.10 -1.00 10.99
C LEU A 142 12.96 -2.08 9.92
N ILE A 143 14.04 -2.78 9.61
CA ILE A 143 14.01 -3.98 8.77
C ILE A 143 13.09 -5.01 9.39
N GLU A 144 13.24 -5.30 10.68
CA GLU A 144 12.42 -6.30 11.39
C GLU A 144 10.93 -5.93 11.38
N SER A 145 10.59 -4.67 11.69
CA SER A 145 9.20 -4.21 11.65
C SER A 145 8.61 -4.26 10.25
N SER A 146 9.39 -3.89 9.22
CA SER A 146 8.97 -3.97 7.82
C SER A 146 8.71 -5.42 7.42
N GLN A 147 9.65 -6.31 7.76
CA GLN A 147 9.56 -7.75 7.53
C GLN A 147 8.33 -8.35 8.19
N GLU A 148 8.01 -7.96 9.42
CA GLU A 148 6.86 -8.47 10.16
C GLU A 148 5.53 -8.04 9.52
N ILE A 149 5.41 -6.79 9.07
CA ILE A 149 4.21 -6.32 8.35
C ILE A 149 3.99 -7.14 7.07
N ILE A 150 5.05 -7.41 6.31
CA ILE A 150 4.99 -8.16 5.05
C ILE A 150 4.65 -9.63 5.30
N LYS A 151 5.26 -10.26 6.32
CA LYS A 151 4.92 -11.63 6.73
C LYS A 151 3.45 -11.75 7.10
N ASN A 152 2.93 -10.82 7.90
CA ASN A 152 1.54 -10.85 8.33
C ASN A 152 0.57 -10.66 7.16
N MET A 153 0.90 -9.77 6.22
CA MET A 153 0.14 -9.61 4.99
C MET A 153 0.09 -10.90 4.16
N ILE A 154 1.24 -11.53 3.91
CA ILE A 154 1.31 -12.78 3.13
C ILE A 154 0.55 -13.90 3.85
N LEU A 155 0.68 -13.98 5.17
CA LEU A 155 -0.01 -14.99 5.97
C LEU A 155 -1.54 -14.84 5.87
N VAL A 156 -2.06 -13.60 5.93
CA VAL A 156 -3.48 -13.33 5.70
C VAL A 156 -3.87 -13.72 4.27
N CYS A 157 -3.13 -13.31 3.24
CA CYS A 157 -3.42 -13.70 1.86
C CYS A 157 -3.39 -15.23 1.64
N SER A 158 -2.55 -15.94 2.40
CA SER A 158 -2.48 -17.39 2.37
C SER A 158 -3.69 -18.04 3.01
N LYS A 159 -4.15 -17.54 4.17
CA LYS A 159 -5.40 -17.97 4.82
C LYS A 159 -6.64 -17.72 3.97
N GLU A 160 -6.67 -16.61 3.24
CA GLU A 160 -7.75 -16.27 2.31
C GLU A 160 -7.68 -17.08 0.99
N GLY A 161 -6.71 -17.99 0.84
CA GLY A 161 -6.61 -18.91 -0.31
C GLY A 161 -5.97 -18.34 -1.57
N ILE A 162 -5.43 -17.12 -1.50
CA ILE A 162 -4.88 -16.40 -2.66
C ILE A 162 -3.39 -16.70 -2.83
N PHE A 163 -2.68 -16.83 -1.71
CA PHE A 163 -1.25 -17.13 -1.68
C PHE A 163 -1.00 -18.54 -1.14
N GLN A 164 -1.15 -19.52 -2.01
CA GLN A 164 -1.04 -20.94 -1.65
C GLN A 164 0.08 -21.64 -2.42
N PRO A 165 0.68 -22.69 -1.81
CA PRO A 165 1.64 -23.53 -2.53
C PRO A 165 0.99 -24.14 -3.77
N PRO A 166 1.80 -24.47 -4.80
CA PRO A 166 1.30 -25.06 -6.03
C PRO A 166 0.67 -26.41 -5.75
N ILE A 167 -0.64 -26.52 -5.99
CA ILE A 167 -1.43 -27.76 -5.86
C ILE A 167 -2.06 -28.07 -7.22
N GLN A 168 -2.39 -29.35 -7.48
CA GLN A 168 -3.14 -29.76 -8.67
C GLN A 168 -4.49 -29.02 -8.75
N ASN A 169 -4.86 -28.56 -9.95
CA ASN A 169 -6.10 -27.82 -10.24
C ASN A 169 -6.25 -26.43 -9.58
N GLN A 170 -5.15 -25.81 -9.16
CA GLN A 170 -5.17 -24.44 -8.64
C GLN A 170 -5.36 -23.39 -9.74
N GLN A 171 -5.97 -22.25 -9.40
CA GLN A 171 -6.06 -21.10 -10.30
C GLN A 171 -4.68 -20.64 -10.77
N GLU A 172 -4.53 -20.38 -12.07
CA GLU A 172 -3.27 -19.97 -12.70
C GLU A 172 -2.66 -18.73 -12.03
N ILE A 173 -3.50 -17.77 -11.65
CA ILE A 173 -3.09 -16.54 -10.96
C ILE A 173 -2.32 -16.86 -9.66
N ASN A 174 -2.82 -17.81 -8.86
CA ASN A 174 -2.20 -18.17 -7.58
C ASN A 174 -0.83 -18.84 -7.80
N LEU A 175 -0.72 -19.69 -8.83
CA LEU A 175 0.54 -20.32 -9.22
C LEU A 175 1.58 -19.28 -9.65
N ILE A 176 1.19 -18.32 -10.50
CA ILE A 176 2.09 -17.26 -10.98
C ILE A 176 2.55 -16.39 -9.80
N ILE A 177 1.62 -15.97 -8.95
CA ILE A 177 1.93 -15.13 -7.78
C ILE A 177 2.88 -15.87 -6.85
N TRP A 178 2.62 -17.13 -6.51
CA TRP A 178 3.50 -17.93 -5.66
C TRP A 178 4.93 -18.01 -6.23
N ASN A 179 5.05 -18.43 -7.49
CA ASN A 179 6.34 -18.66 -8.14
C ASN A 179 7.15 -17.39 -8.34
N LYS A 180 6.50 -16.25 -8.61
CA LYS A 180 7.18 -14.96 -8.81
C LYS A 180 7.47 -14.20 -7.51
N THR A 181 6.74 -14.47 -6.43
CA THR A 181 6.93 -13.78 -5.15
C THR A 181 8.13 -14.31 -4.37
N TRP A 182 8.30 -15.64 -4.30
CA TRP A 182 9.37 -16.24 -3.49
C TRP A 182 10.79 -15.84 -3.90
N PRO A 183 11.15 -15.73 -5.18
CA PRO A 183 12.48 -15.24 -5.58
C PRO A 183 12.81 -13.84 -5.02
N ILE A 184 11.79 -12.99 -4.82
CA ILE A 184 11.96 -11.64 -4.26
C ILE A 184 12.07 -11.69 -2.73
N LEU A 185 11.33 -12.60 -2.09
CA LEU A 185 11.22 -12.67 -0.63
C LEU A 185 12.28 -13.57 0.02
N ASP A 186 12.74 -14.62 -0.64
CA ASP A 186 13.67 -15.62 -0.09
C ASP A 186 14.95 -14.99 0.52
N PRO A 187 15.56 -13.93 -0.05
CA PRO A 187 16.71 -13.25 0.57
C PRO A 187 16.41 -12.65 1.96
N PHE A 188 15.19 -12.18 2.19
CA PHE A 188 14.78 -11.61 3.47
C PHE A 188 14.13 -12.63 4.41
N PHE A 189 13.62 -13.73 3.86
CA PHE A 189 12.76 -14.67 4.57
C PHE A 189 13.11 -16.15 4.34
N PRO A 190 14.36 -16.60 4.54
CA PRO A 190 14.86 -17.93 4.13
C PRO A 190 14.20 -19.14 4.83
N LYS A 191 13.40 -18.91 5.86
CA LYS A 191 12.62 -19.94 6.58
C LYS A 191 11.10 -19.75 6.51
N PHE A 192 10.63 -18.62 5.97
CA PHE A 192 9.20 -18.28 6.00
C PHE A 192 8.39 -19.10 4.99
N LYS A 193 8.95 -19.35 3.80
CA LYS A 193 8.35 -20.22 2.78
C LYS A 193 7.97 -21.59 3.33
N ARG A 194 8.89 -22.21 4.07
CA ARG A 194 8.66 -23.51 4.73
C ARG A 194 7.51 -23.46 5.72
N ARG A 195 7.39 -22.37 6.50
CA ARG A 195 6.29 -22.17 7.47
C ARG A 195 4.93 -22.05 6.80
N ILE A 196 4.85 -21.43 5.62
CA ILE A 196 3.59 -21.33 4.88
C ILE A 196 3.20 -22.69 4.29
N ILE A 197 4.17 -23.49 3.83
CA ILE A 197 3.89 -24.83 3.29
C ILE A 197 3.47 -25.80 4.40
N SER A 198 3.94 -25.62 5.64
CA SER A 198 3.64 -26.50 6.77
C SER A 198 2.32 -26.19 7.49
N ASN A 199 1.69 -25.07 7.17
CA ASN A 199 0.41 -24.62 7.75
C ASN A 199 -0.74 -24.97 6.80
#